data_AF-A0A9E2BJ17-F1
#
_entry.id   AF-A0A9E2BJ17-F1
#
_cell.length_a   1.000
_cell.length_b   1.000
_cell.length_c   1.000
_cell.angle_alpha   90.00
_cell.angle_beta   90.00
_cell.angle_gamma   90.00
#
_symmetry.space_group_name_H-M   'P 1'
#
loop_
_entity.id
_entity.type
_entity.pdbx_description
1 polymer ?
#
loop_
_entity_poly.entity_id
_entity_poly.type
_entity_poly.pdbx_seq_one_letter_code
_entity_poly.pdbx_strand_id
1 'polypeptide(L)'
;MRREYKLFIQDILDSIKEIEEFVGDMDFNEFYSDRKTRSAVVLKIEIIEEATKNIPKEIKAKYKGLPWKNMAGMRDKTSHFYFGIDYKIVWNVIKKRLPEIKSEVENILKEMEKHKRNISCRNGFDKVPNKNKKEKKGKLPP
;
A
#
# COMPACT_ATOMS: atom_id res chain seq x y z
N MET A 1 -11.78 -8.16 14.66
CA MET A 1 -10.38 -8.35 14.19
C MET A 1 -9.87 -7.03 13.64
N ARG A 2 -8.68 -6.57 14.05
CA ARG A 2 -8.08 -5.34 13.52
C ARG A 2 -7.32 -5.69 12.25
N ARG A 3 -7.72 -5.12 11.11
CA ARG A 3 -7.04 -5.35 9.83
C ARG A 3 -5.61 -4.84 9.91
N GLU A 4 -4.65 -5.60 9.36
CA GLU A 4 -3.27 -5.16 9.29
C GLU A 4 -3.13 -3.94 8.37
N TYR A 5 -2.37 -2.92 8.80
CA TYR A 5 -2.22 -1.68 8.02
C TYR A 5 -1.62 -1.88 6.63
N LYS A 6 -0.85 -2.97 6.43
CA LYS A 6 -0.26 -3.35 5.14
C LYS A 6 -1.34 -3.62 4.10
N LEU A 7 -2.48 -4.17 4.52
CA LEU A 7 -3.60 -4.43 3.63
C LEU A 7 -4.26 -3.12 3.16
N PHE A 8 -4.30 -2.08 3.99
CA PHE A 8 -4.76 -0.75 3.54
C PHE A 8 -3.81 -0.12 2.52
N ILE A 9 -2.50 -0.29 2.69
CA ILE A 9 -1.51 0.21 1.72
C ILE A 9 -1.65 -0.55 0.39
N GLN A 10 -1.92 -1.86 0.46
CA GLN A 10 -2.20 -2.67 -0.72
C GLN A 10 -3.49 -2.22 -1.43
N ASP A 11 -4.58 -1.97 -0.68
CA ASP A 11 -5.82 -1.45 -1.27
C ASP A 11 -5.63 -0.14 -2.03
N ILE A 12 -4.79 0.76 -1.49
CA ILE A 12 -4.48 2.01 -2.16
C ILE A 12 -3.80 1.72 -3.50
N LEU A 13 -2.80 0.84 -3.52
CA LEU A 13 -2.10 0.48 -4.75
C LEU A 13 -3.05 -0.18 -5.78
N ASP A 14 -3.85 -1.13 -5.34
CA ASP A 14 -4.76 -1.88 -6.21
C ASP A 14 -5.84 -0.96 -6.78
N SER A 15 -6.41 -0.07 -5.95
CA SER A 15 -7.38 0.93 -6.39
C SER A 15 -6.80 1.88 -7.42
N ILE A 16 -5.53 2.29 -7.28
CA ILE A 16 -4.87 3.14 -8.28
C ILE A 16 -4.69 2.39 -9.60
N LYS A 17 -4.25 1.14 -9.55
CA LYS A 17 -4.07 0.31 -10.76
C LYS A 17 -5.39 0.08 -11.49
N GLU A 18 -6.46 -0.19 -10.77
CA GLU A 18 -7.79 -0.33 -11.35
C GLU A 18 -8.27 0.99 -11.98
N ILE A 19 -8.01 2.15 -11.35
CA ILE A 19 -8.32 3.45 -11.96
C ILE A 19 -7.54 3.63 -13.28
N GLU A 20 -6.25 3.31 -13.30
CA GLU A 20 -5.43 3.37 -14.52
C GLU A 20 -5.98 2.44 -15.61
N GLU A 21 -6.42 1.22 -15.24
CA GLU A 21 -7.02 0.26 -16.17
C GLU A 21 -8.36 0.75 -16.73
N PHE A 22 -9.23 1.30 -15.87
CA PHE A 22 -10.54 1.81 -16.30
C PHE A 22 -10.42 3.01 -17.23
N VAL A 23 -9.45 3.88 -16.97
CA VAL A 23 -9.22 5.09 -17.77
C VAL A 23 -8.42 4.76 -19.03
N GLY A 24 -7.46 3.85 -18.96
CA GLY A 24 -6.57 3.51 -20.08
C GLY A 24 -6.02 4.76 -20.77
N ASP A 25 -6.17 4.79 -22.09
CA ASP A 25 -5.72 5.88 -22.95
C ASP A 25 -6.80 6.95 -23.21
N MET A 26 -7.93 6.91 -22.49
CA MET A 26 -9.00 7.89 -22.65
C MET A 26 -8.47 9.32 -22.50
N ASP A 27 -9.04 10.22 -23.29
CA ASP A 27 -8.97 11.65 -23.04
C ASP A 27 -10.04 12.11 -22.03
N PHE A 28 -10.04 13.39 -21.71
CA PHE A 28 -10.99 13.94 -20.74
C PHE A 28 -12.45 13.86 -21.23
N ASN A 29 -12.71 14.07 -22.51
CA ASN A 29 -14.06 14.09 -23.06
C ASN A 29 -14.65 12.67 -23.10
N GLU A 30 -13.84 11.68 -23.47
CA GLU A 30 -14.19 10.26 -23.42
C GLU A 30 -14.51 9.83 -21.98
N PHE A 31 -13.61 10.14 -21.04
CA PHE A 31 -13.85 9.91 -19.61
C PHE A 31 -15.13 10.60 -19.11
N TYR A 32 -15.34 11.87 -19.48
CA TYR A 32 -16.51 12.63 -19.05
C TYR A 32 -17.82 12.06 -19.61
N SER A 33 -17.78 11.53 -20.83
CA SER A 33 -18.94 10.96 -21.50
C SER A 33 -19.27 9.56 -20.99
N ASP A 34 -18.26 8.79 -20.55
CA ASP A 34 -18.44 7.47 -19.96
C ASP A 34 -18.83 7.53 -18.47
N ARG A 35 -20.13 7.48 -18.22
CA ARG A 35 -20.70 7.46 -16.87
C ARG A 35 -20.26 6.23 -16.06
N LYS A 36 -20.06 5.07 -16.70
CA LYS A 36 -19.65 3.83 -16.01
C LYS A 36 -18.25 4.00 -15.46
N THR A 37 -17.32 4.45 -16.30
CA THR A 37 -15.93 4.71 -15.92
C THR A 37 -15.84 5.78 -14.84
N ARG A 38 -16.58 6.89 -14.98
CA ARG A 38 -16.66 7.92 -13.92
C ARG A 38 -17.11 7.36 -12.57
N SER A 39 -18.16 6.52 -12.57
CA SER A 39 -18.70 5.94 -11.34
C SER A 39 -17.71 4.97 -10.69
N ALA A 40 -17.03 4.14 -11.50
CA ALA A 40 -16.01 3.22 -11.04
C ALA A 40 -14.80 3.96 -10.44
N VAL A 41 -14.30 5.00 -11.12
CA VAL A 41 -13.19 5.82 -10.64
C VAL A 41 -13.52 6.50 -9.31
N VAL A 42 -14.72 7.08 -9.18
CA VAL A 42 -15.16 7.72 -7.94
C VAL A 42 -15.15 6.73 -6.79
N LEU A 43 -15.69 5.53 -6.99
CA LEU A 43 -15.68 4.47 -5.97
C LEU A 43 -14.25 4.09 -5.55
N LYS A 44 -13.33 3.95 -6.50
CA LYS A 44 -11.92 3.63 -6.19
C LYS A 44 -11.22 4.75 -5.43
N ILE A 45 -11.54 6.01 -5.73
CA ILE A 45 -11.04 7.16 -4.95
C ILE A 45 -11.58 7.12 -3.51
N GLU A 46 -12.84 6.76 -3.30
CA GLU A 46 -13.40 6.60 -1.96
C GLU A 46 -12.72 5.47 -1.17
N ILE A 47 -12.38 4.36 -1.84
CA ILE A 47 -11.62 3.26 -1.21
C ILE A 47 -10.22 3.72 -0.80
N ILE A 48 -9.52 4.49 -1.65
CA ILE A 48 -8.20 5.07 -1.31
C ILE A 48 -8.31 5.97 -0.08
N GLU A 49 -9.36 6.79 0.00
CA GLU A 49 -9.61 7.68 1.13
C GLU A 49 -9.83 6.88 2.43
N GLU A 50 -10.70 5.88 2.39
CA GLU A 50 -11.02 5.04 3.55
C GLU A 50 -9.80 4.23 4.01
N ALA A 51 -9.08 3.61 3.08
CA ALA A 51 -7.83 2.91 3.38
C ALA A 51 -6.82 3.86 4.04
N THR A 52 -6.69 5.09 3.51
CA THR A 52 -5.81 6.10 4.08
C THR A 52 -6.20 6.47 5.52
N LYS A 53 -7.49 6.66 5.81
CA LYS A 53 -7.98 7.00 7.16
C LYS A 53 -7.62 5.92 8.18
N ASN A 54 -7.73 4.65 7.77
CA ASN A 54 -7.45 3.50 8.64
C ASN A 54 -5.95 3.19 8.86
N ILE A 55 -5.04 3.81 8.12
CA ILE A 55 -3.60 3.67 8.40
C ILE A 55 -3.24 4.38 9.73
N PRO A 56 -2.53 3.71 10.67
CA PRO A 56 -2.12 4.29 11.95
C PRO A 56 -1.23 5.53 11.80
N LYS A 57 -1.30 6.44 12.79
CA LYS A 57 -0.55 7.71 12.77
C LYS A 57 0.96 7.48 12.74
N GLU A 58 1.43 6.44 13.40
CA GLU A 58 2.85 6.08 13.48
C GLU A 58 3.40 5.69 12.10
N ILE A 59 2.58 4.98 11.30
CA ILE A 59 2.93 4.60 9.93
C ILE A 59 2.92 5.83 9.01
N LYS A 60 1.92 6.71 9.15
CA LYS A 60 1.86 7.98 8.41
C LYS A 60 3.07 8.88 8.73
N ALA A 61 3.49 8.92 9.99
CA ALA A 61 4.64 9.69 10.45
C ALA A 61 5.96 9.12 9.92
N LYS A 62 6.06 7.80 9.74
CA LYS A 62 7.22 7.12 9.16
C LYS A 62 7.39 7.46 7.68
N TYR A 63 6.30 7.46 6.91
CA TYR A 63 6.35 7.66 5.46
C TYR A 63 5.82 9.04 5.08
N LYS A 64 6.64 10.08 5.26
CA LYS A 64 6.25 11.48 5.02
C LYS A 64 6.20 11.87 3.53
N GLY A 65 6.69 11.01 2.63
CA GLY A 65 6.61 11.23 1.18
C GLY A 65 5.19 11.29 0.65
N LEU A 66 4.23 10.67 1.35
CA LEU A 66 2.83 10.68 0.96
C LEU A 66 2.06 11.85 1.58
N PRO A 67 1.24 12.56 0.78
CA PRO A 67 0.41 13.64 1.27
C PRO A 67 -0.87 13.09 1.93
N TRP A 68 -0.71 12.37 3.05
CA TRP A 68 -1.78 11.62 3.73
C TRP A 68 -3.06 12.43 3.99
N LYS A 69 -2.93 13.69 4.39
CA LYS A 69 -4.07 14.58 4.62
C LYS A 69 -4.86 14.86 3.33
N ASN A 70 -4.16 15.02 2.20
CA ASN A 70 -4.80 15.23 0.91
C ASN A 70 -5.46 13.96 0.39
N MET A 71 -4.86 12.79 0.65
CA MET A 71 -5.44 11.50 0.29
C MET A 71 -6.70 11.18 1.09
N ALA A 72 -6.72 11.53 2.39
CA ALA A 72 -7.87 11.35 3.27
C ALA A 72 -9.02 12.33 3.02
N GLY A 73 -8.86 13.32 2.13
CA GLY A 73 -9.85 14.35 1.81
C GLY A 73 -9.97 14.57 0.31
N MET A 74 -9.85 13.50 -0.49
CA MET A 74 -10.02 13.60 -1.94
C MET A 74 -11.49 13.88 -2.29
N ARG A 75 -12.45 13.26 -1.57
CA ARG A 75 -13.88 13.48 -1.78
C ARG A 75 -14.32 14.90 -1.49
N ASP A 76 -13.80 15.52 -0.42
CA ASP A 76 -14.13 16.90 -0.06
C ASP A 76 -13.72 17.91 -1.15
N LYS A 77 -12.72 17.56 -1.97
CA LYS A 77 -12.25 18.39 -3.07
C LYS A 77 -12.99 18.13 -4.37
N THR A 78 -13.52 16.92 -4.56
CA THR A 78 -14.24 16.53 -5.78
C THR A 78 -15.74 16.76 -5.66
N SER A 79 -16.30 16.84 -4.45
CA SER A 79 -17.71 17.10 -4.20
C SER A 79 -17.94 18.58 -3.90
N HIS A 80 -18.70 19.26 -4.76
CA HIS A 80 -19.20 20.60 -4.44
C HIS A 80 -20.43 20.47 -3.53
N PHE A 81 -20.48 21.30 -2.47
CA PHE A 81 -21.40 21.25 -1.33
C PHE A 81 -22.91 21.13 -1.63
N TYR A 82 -23.37 21.23 -2.89
CA TYR A 82 -24.80 21.15 -3.20
C TYR A 82 -25.21 20.41 -4.50
N PHE A 83 -24.36 20.11 -5.49
CA PHE A 83 -24.87 19.72 -6.83
C PHE A 83 -24.04 18.77 -7.73
N GLY A 84 -22.97 18.13 -7.24
CA GLY A 84 -22.31 17.07 -8.01
C GLY A 84 -20.80 16.99 -7.89
N ILE A 85 -20.25 15.98 -8.55
CA ILE A 85 -18.81 15.71 -8.61
C ILE A 85 -18.19 16.57 -9.71
N ASP A 86 -17.18 17.37 -9.38
CA ASP A 86 -16.36 18.05 -10.37
C ASP A 86 -15.39 17.06 -11.02
N TYR A 87 -15.79 16.54 -12.18
CA TYR A 87 -14.99 15.58 -12.93
C TYR A 87 -13.71 16.16 -13.53
N LYS A 88 -13.55 17.49 -13.64
CA LYS A 88 -12.27 18.09 -14.02
C LYS A 88 -11.26 17.94 -12.87
N ILE A 89 -11.71 18.10 -11.63
CA ILE A 89 -10.87 17.85 -10.44
C ILE A 89 -10.52 16.36 -10.37
N VAL A 90 -11.50 15.46 -10.56
CA VAL A 90 -11.24 14.01 -10.60
C VAL A 90 -10.21 13.67 -11.67
N TRP A 91 -10.35 14.22 -12.88
CA TRP A 91 -9.39 14.00 -13.95
C TRP A 91 -7.98 14.46 -13.60
N ASN A 92 -7.86 15.62 -12.96
CA ASN A 92 -6.57 16.14 -12.49
C ASN A 92 -5.96 15.25 -11.40
N VAL A 93 -6.78 14.67 -10.51
CA VAL A 93 -6.33 13.68 -9.54
C VAL A 93 -5.76 12.46 -10.26
N ILE A 94 -6.49 11.89 -11.23
CA ILE A 94 -6.05 10.73 -12.02
C ILE A 94 -4.70 11.01 -12.69
N LYS A 95 -4.58 12.09 -13.45
CA LYS A 95 -3.41 12.31 -14.32
C LYS A 95 -2.19 12.88 -13.60
N LYS A 96 -2.36 13.56 -12.45
CA LYS A 96 -1.23 14.21 -11.74
C LYS A 96 -0.93 13.59 -10.40
N ARG A 97 -1.94 13.31 -9.58
CA ARG A 97 -1.72 12.92 -8.17
C ARG A 97 -1.55 11.42 -7.99
N LEU A 98 -2.37 10.61 -8.68
CA LEU A 98 -2.30 9.15 -8.52
C LEU A 98 -0.94 8.56 -8.93
N PRO A 99 -0.26 9.03 -10.00
CA PRO A 99 1.07 8.53 -10.36
C PRO A 99 2.11 8.76 -9.25
N GLU A 100 2.10 9.94 -8.63
CA GLU A 100 2.99 10.28 -7.51
C GLU A 100 2.70 9.37 -6.30
N ILE A 101 1.43 9.21 -5.94
CA ILE A 101 1.01 8.36 -4.83
C ILE A 101 1.39 6.90 -5.10
N LYS A 102 1.17 6.40 -6.32
CA LYS A 102 1.49 5.03 -6.71
C LYS A 102 2.97 4.74 -6.51
N SER A 103 3.85 5.61 -7.00
CA SER A 103 5.31 5.44 -6.88
C SER A 103 5.73 5.33 -5.40
N GLU A 104 5.23 6.22 -4.56
CA GLU A 104 5.52 6.20 -3.12
C GLU A 104 4.96 4.95 -2.42
N VAL A 105 3.71 4.56 -2.73
CA VAL A 105 3.10 3.35 -2.16
C VAL A 105 3.87 2.09 -2.55
N GLU A 106 4.31 1.97 -3.79
CA GLU A 106 5.14 0.86 -4.24
C GLU A 106 6.48 0.82 -3.50
N ASN A 107 7.11 1.97 -3.25
CA ASN A 107 8.34 2.06 -2.47
C ASN A 107 8.12 1.57 -1.03
N ILE A 108 7.03 2.01 -0.39
CA ILE A 108 6.64 1.60 0.96
C ILE A 108 6.46 0.07 1.04
N LEU A 109 5.77 -0.54 0.08
CA LEU A 109 5.56 -1.99 0.04
C LEU A 109 6.89 -2.75 -0.18
N LYS A 110 7.75 -2.29 -1.09
CA LYS A 110 9.09 -2.85 -1.32
C LYS A 110 9.95 -2.79 -0.05
N GLU A 111 9.92 -1.68 0.68
CA GLU A 111 10.62 -1.56 1.95
C GLU A 111 10.09 -2.56 2.99
N MET A 112 8.78 -2.72 3.09
CA MET A 112 8.16 -3.68 4.01
C MET A 112 8.55 -5.13 3.72
N GLU A 113 8.68 -5.50 2.44
CA GLU A 113 9.16 -6.82 2.04
C GLU A 113 10.64 -7.04 2.36
N LYS A 114 11.50 -6.05 2.10
CA LYS A 114 12.93 -6.11 2.44
C LYS A 114 13.12 -6.33 3.95
N HIS A 115 12.34 -5.64 4.78
CA HIS A 115 12.40 -5.83 6.24
C HIS A 115 11.94 -7.24 6.67
N LYS A 116 10.94 -7.84 6.01
CA LYS A 116 10.56 -9.25 6.28
C LYS A 116 11.70 -10.22 5.96
N ARG A 117 12.37 -10.07 4.81
CA ARG A 117 13.49 -10.92 4.38
C ARG A 117 14.71 -10.80 5.31
N ASN A 118 15.01 -9.60 5.78
CA ASN A 118 16.14 -9.38 6.69
C ASN A 118 15.91 -9.98 8.09
N ILE A 119 14.65 -10.04 8.56
CA ILE A 119 14.30 -10.69 9.83
C ILE A 119 14.34 -12.22 9.69
N SER A 120 13.87 -12.78 8.56
CA SER A 120 13.95 -14.23 8.33
C SER A 120 15.39 -14.73 8.22
N CYS A 121 16.33 -13.92 7.73
CA CYS A 121 17.75 -14.30 7.67
C CYS A 121 18.47 -14.23 9.03
N ARG A 122 18.05 -13.35 9.95
CA ARG A 122 18.66 -13.23 11.29
C ARG A 122 18.22 -14.35 12.26
N ASN A 123 17.02 -14.87 12.09
CA ASN A 123 16.51 -15.96 12.93
C ASN A 123 17.01 -17.37 12.52
N GLY A 124 17.96 -17.45 11.58
CA GLY A 124 18.49 -18.71 11.02
C GLY A 124 19.85 -19.16 11.55
N PHE A 125 20.47 -18.46 12.49
CA PHE A 125 21.81 -18.79 13.00
C PHE A 125 21.89 -18.72 14.53
N ASP A 126 21.28 -19.69 15.22
CA ASP A 126 21.65 -20.06 16.59
C ASP A 126 21.65 -21.60 16.71
N LYS A 127 22.64 -22.23 16.09
CA LYS A 127 23.13 -23.55 16.54
C LYS A 127 24.58 -23.38 16.95
N VAL A 128 24.78 -23.12 18.23
CA VAL A 128 26.09 -23.15 18.90
C VAL A 128 26.70 -24.55 18.73
N PRO A 129 27.99 -24.67 18.35
CA PRO A 129 28.64 -25.97 18.26
C PRO A 129 28.96 -26.49 19.66
N ASN A 130 28.27 -27.55 20.11
CA ASN A 130 28.65 -28.24 21.33
C ASN A 130 29.85 -29.17 21.06
N LYS A 131 31.05 -28.66 21.34
CA LYS A 131 32.23 -29.48 21.57
C LYS A 131 32.13 -30.03 22.99
N ASN A 132 32.02 -31.36 23.14
CA ASN A 132 32.60 -32.05 24.29
C ASN A 132 32.89 -33.52 23.97
N LYS A 133 34.17 -33.81 23.73
CA LYS A 133 34.77 -35.13 23.91
C LYS A 133 34.78 -35.45 25.41
N LYS A 134 34.29 -36.61 25.83
CA LYS A 134 34.86 -37.35 26.96
C LYS A 134 34.91 -38.84 26.65
N GLU A 135 36.11 -39.35 26.88
CA GLU A 135 36.60 -40.70 26.68
C GLU A 135 35.75 -41.75 27.40
N LYS A 136 35.57 -42.92 26.78
CA LYS A 136 35.37 -44.16 27.53
C LYS A 136 36.37 -45.20 27.01
N LYS A 137 37.35 -45.48 27.87
CA LYS A 137 38.35 -46.55 27.74
C LYS A 137 37.63 -47.89 27.68
N GLY A 138 38.10 -48.76 26.78
CA GLY A 138 37.64 -50.13 26.65
C GLY A 138 38.41 -51.10 27.55
N LYS A 139 37.73 -52.24 27.77
CA LYS A 139 38.21 -53.61 28.03
C LYS A 139 38.79 -53.96 29.41
N LEU A 140 38.02 -54.77 30.14
CA LEU A 140 38.44 -56.08 30.68
C LEU A 140 37.34 -57.10 30.28
N PRO A 141 37.67 -58.35 29.89
CA PRO A 141 37.95 -59.41 30.88
C PRO A 141 38.88 -60.53 30.34
N PRO A 142 38.97 -61.71 30.98
CA PRO A 142 39.08 -62.01 32.42
C PRO A 142 40.54 -62.16 32.87
#